data_AF-U6MEQ4-F1
#
_entry.id   AF-U6MEQ4-F1
#
_cell.length_a   1.000
_cell.length_b   1.000
_cell.length_c   1.000
_cell.angle_alpha   90.00
_cell.angle_beta   90.00
_cell.angle_gamma   90.00
#
_symmetry.space_group_name_H-M   'P 1'
#
loop_
_entity.id
_entity.type
_entity.pdbx_description
1 polymer ?
#
loop_
_entity_poly.entity_id
_entity_poly.type
_entity_poly.pdbx_seq_one_letter_code
_entity_poly.pdbx_strand_id
1 'polypeptide(L)'
;MKVPSALGVLAWATIQASEAVRLDRSFLSLSAEIGISEQQGTTRRSLQDALDDLCRIEAQAACRSGLGHYCNATVYARYDGASNNVNSKEWRCYAEDALDFGVARAGCVDTCGRQKMCPGAYNGVAKTYLSRNSQLKGQVDALKAEYCSAPAPTLQEALDRKCAAFGEEACNQGLWAYCDITLYARHDVGNASQKGREWRCFAQDALDFDMSGDGCVDNCGNLISCRGAVNGTSSKHLSRGNEISSVILGDKEEEEAVEAPDATTPPSMPPSKLQGALDGFCAEEGRRACGQGLNAYCNADMFARFDVGTASQQNKEWRCYVKESLDFGMSGEGCVDDCGNFTSCLGAVNGASTTHLTRDAGLRSALAANKDEFCKTESDAPETSEEEEEAVEAPDATTPPSMPPSKLQGALDGF
;
A
#
# COMPACT_ATOMS: atom_id res chain seq x y z
N MET A 1 -7.55 60.86 -78.08
CA MET A 1 -6.73 60.84 -79.30
C MET A 1 -5.28 60.60 -78.92
N LYS A 2 -4.60 59.74 -79.69
CA LYS A 2 -3.14 59.63 -79.90
C LYS A 2 -2.24 59.05 -78.79
N VAL A 3 -1.85 57.79 -79.01
CA VAL A 3 -0.54 57.14 -78.73
C VAL A 3 0.52 57.80 -79.67
N PRO A 4 1.88 57.76 -79.50
CA PRO A 4 2.68 56.66 -78.93
C PRO A 4 4.10 56.95 -78.33
N SER A 5 4.80 55.86 -77.98
CA SER A 5 6.27 55.64 -78.01
C SER A 5 7.19 56.40 -77.05
N ALA A 6 8.40 55.97 -76.67
CA ALA A 6 9.14 54.70 -76.55
C ALA A 6 10.60 55.11 -76.20
N LEU A 7 11.33 54.29 -75.43
CA LEU A 7 12.82 54.29 -75.26
C LEU A 7 13.41 55.49 -74.48
N GLY A 8 14.37 55.39 -73.54
CA GLY A 8 15.14 54.30 -72.95
C GLY A 8 16.30 54.88 -72.09
N VAL A 9 16.71 54.13 -71.05
CA VAL A 9 18.03 54.04 -70.36
C VAL A 9 18.58 55.33 -69.68
N LEU A 10 18.79 55.39 -68.35
CA LEU A 10 19.92 54.80 -67.60
C LEU A 10 19.66 54.64 -66.08
N ALA A 11 20.31 53.61 -65.54
CA ALA A 11 20.34 53.00 -64.21
C ALA A 11 20.47 53.94 -62.98
N TRP A 12 20.13 53.41 -61.80
CA TRP A 12 21.06 53.17 -60.67
C TRP A 12 20.57 51.99 -59.80
N ALA A 13 21.53 51.35 -59.14
CA ALA A 13 21.56 49.94 -58.76
C ALA A 13 20.86 49.56 -57.43
N THR A 14 20.39 48.32 -57.34
CA THR A 14 20.64 47.38 -56.22
C THR A 14 20.48 45.95 -56.75
N ILE A 15 21.55 45.16 -56.69
CA ILE A 15 21.64 43.81 -57.23
C ILE A 15 21.35 42.81 -56.10
N GLN A 16 20.30 42.00 -56.29
CA GLN A 16 20.19 40.65 -55.74
C GLN A 16 21.23 39.75 -56.42
N ALA A 17 21.88 38.88 -55.66
CA ALA A 17 22.65 37.77 -56.20
C ALA A 17 22.23 36.46 -55.52
N SER A 18 21.56 35.60 -56.29
CA SER A 18 21.77 34.15 -56.38
C SER A 18 23.25 33.88 -56.75
N GLU A 19 23.93 32.76 -56.46
CA GLU A 19 23.54 31.36 -56.43
C GLU A 19 24.67 30.50 -55.81
N ALA A 20 24.30 29.32 -55.29
CA ALA A 20 25.08 28.07 -55.20
C ALA A 20 26.34 27.98 -54.29
N VAL A 21 26.19 27.30 -53.13
CA VAL A 21 27.19 26.35 -52.64
C VAL A 21 26.51 25.05 -52.19
N ARG A 22 26.79 24.02 -52.99
CA ARG A 22 26.94 22.58 -52.73
C ARG A 22 26.45 21.99 -51.40
N LEU A 23 25.68 20.91 -51.58
CA LEU A 23 25.56 19.75 -50.70
C LEU A 23 26.69 19.61 -49.69
N ASP A 24 26.36 19.71 -48.40
CA ASP A 24 26.79 18.68 -47.48
C ASP A 24 25.63 18.19 -46.63
N ARG A 25 25.56 16.88 -46.54
CA ARG A 25 24.40 16.09 -46.20
C ARG A 25 24.53 15.75 -44.72
N SER A 26 24.13 16.65 -43.82
CA SER A 26 24.17 16.38 -42.36
C SER A 26 23.23 17.29 -41.58
N PHE A 27 21.92 17.23 -41.86
CA PHE A 27 20.93 17.95 -41.06
C PHE A 27 19.60 17.19 -41.00
N LEU A 28 19.63 15.98 -40.45
CA LEU A 28 18.44 15.35 -39.87
C LEU A 28 18.86 14.40 -38.74
N SER A 29 18.12 14.47 -37.63
CA SER A 29 18.16 13.58 -36.48
C SER A 29 19.31 13.78 -35.48
N LEU A 30 19.27 14.88 -34.73
CA LEU A 30 19.72 14.83 -33.34
C LEU A 30 18.50 14.43 -32.49
N SER A 31 18.13 13.15 -32.56
CA SER A 31 17.54 12.52 -31.39
C SER A 31 18.61 12.62 -30.31
N ALA A 32 18.35 13.43 -29.29
CA ALA A 32 19.17 13.41 -28.09
C ALA A 32 18.92 12.05 -27.42
N GLU A 33 19.64 11.02 -27.88
CA GLU A 33 19.89 9.84 -27.07
C GLU A 33 20.64 10.34 -25.85
N ILE A 34 19.92 10.37 -24.73
CA ILE A 34 20.51 10.62 -23.43
C ILE A 34 21.44 9.43 -23.17
N GLY A 35 22.72 9.62 -23.49
CA GLY A 35 23.79 8.76 -23.03
C GLY A 35 23.86 8.89 -21.52
N ILE A 36 23.18 7.97 -20.82
CA ILE A 36 23.34 7.79 -19.37
C ILE A 36 24.76 7.29 -19.18
N SER A 37 25.66 8.21 -18.80
CA SER A 37 27.02 7.86 -18.40
C SER A 37 26.93 7.00 -17.15
N GLU A 38 27.27 5.73 -17.29
CA GLU A 38 27.60 4.86 -16.16
C GLU A 38 28.71 5.50 -15.32
N GLN A 39 28.40 5.69 -14.04
CA GLN A 39 29.28 5.74 -12.85
C GLN A 39 28.94 6.92 -11.94
N GLN A 40 28.17 6.64 -10.89
CA GLN A 40 28.56 6.85 -9.48
C GLN A 40 27.38 6.55 -8.55
N GLY A 41 27.56 5.55 -7.66
CA GLY A 41 26.81 5.39 -6.41
C GLY A 41 25.30 5.16 -6.52
N THR A 42 24.89 3.91 -6.37
CA THR A 42 23.50 3.45 -6.26
C THR A 42 22.67 4.23 -5.24
N THR A 43 22.11 5.35 -5.68
CA THR A 43 20.96 6.03 -5.07
C THR A 43 19.90 6.00 -6.17
N ARG A 44 18.88 5.14 -6.04
CA ARG A 44 17.80 5.03 -7.03
C ARG A 44 17.14 6.42 -7.18
N ARG A 45 17.27 7.07 -8.34
CA ARG A 45 16.58 8.34 -8.64
C ARG A 45 15.09 8.03 -8.92
N SER A 46 14.18 8.86 -8.40
CA SER A 46 12.75 8.78 -8.69
C SER A 46 12.38 9.55 -9.97
N LEU A 47 11.18 9.32 -10.52
CA LEU A 47 10.68 10.11 -11.65
C LEU A 47 10.62 11.61 -11.31
N GLN A 48 10.28 11.94 -10.07
CA GLN A 48 10.29 13.33 -9.58
C GLN A 48 11.70 13.93 -9.61
N ASP A 49 12.73 13.16 -9.22
CA ASP A 49 14.12 13.63 -9.29
C ASP A 49 14.55 13.89 -10.74
N ALA A 50 14.08 13.08 -11.69
CA ALA A 50 14.33 13.31 -13.11
C ALA A 50 13.66 14.60 -13.62
N LEU A 51 12.47 14.94 -13.13
CA LEU A 51 11.82 16.22 -13.45
C LEU A 51 12.55 17.40 -12.79
N ASP A 52 13.00 17.24 -11.55
CA ASP A 52 13.77 18.27 -10.83
C ASP A 52 15.13 18.50 -11.51
N ASP A 53 15.79 17.45 -12.00
CA ASP A 53 17.01 17.52 -12.81
C ASP A 53 16.78 18.29 -14.13
N LEU A 54 15.66 18.04 -14.82
CA LEU A 54 15.28 18.81 -16.02
C LEU A 54 15.06 20.29 -15.66
N CYS A 55 14.39 20.56 -14.55
CA CYS A 55 14.22 21.93 -14.08
C CYS A 55 15.54 22.62 -13.75
N ARG A 56 16.52 21.91 -13.19
CA ARG A 56 17.88 22.42 -12.99
C ARG A 56 18.55 22.80 -14.32
N ILE A 57 18.40 21.98 -15.36
CA ILE A 57 18.93 22.28 -16.70
C ILE A 57 18.27 23.53 -17.27
N GLU A 58 16.94 23.64 -17.16
CA GLU A 58 16.17 24.80 -17.63
C GLU A 58 16.53 26.09 -16.88
N ALA A 59 16.75 26.02 -15.57
CA ALA A 59 17.20 27.14 -14.76
C ALA A 59 18.61 27.61 -15.14
N GLN A 60 19.53 26.68 -15.41
CA GLN A 60 20.88 27.01 -15.91
C GLN A 60 20.81 27.66 -17.29
N ALA A 61 19.94 27.19 -18.19
CA ALA A 61 19.71 27.82 -19.48
C ALA A 61 19.17 29.24 -19.31
N ALA A 62 18.18 29.43 -18.43
CA ALA A 62 17.62 30.74 -18.10
C ALA A 62 18.69 31.70 -17.55
N CYS A 63 19.57 31.23 -16.66
CA CYS A 63 20.71 31.99 -16.16
C CYS A 63 21.64 32.46 -17.30
N ARG A 64 22.04 31.55 -18.20
CA ARG A 64 22.88 31.89 -19.36
C ARG A 64 22.21 32.90 -20.31
N SER A 65 20.88 32.92 -20.35
CA SER A 65 20.08 33.90 -21.08
C SER A 65 19.90 35.24 -20.35
N GLY A 66 20.55 35.43 -19.19
CA GLY A 66 20.54 36.70 -18.45
C GLY A 66 19.49 36.79 -17.33
N LEU A 67 18.75 35.71 -17.04
CA LEU A 67 17.83 35.66 -15.91
C LEU A 67 18.58 35.31 -14.62
N GLY A 68 19.19 36.34 -14.03
CA GLY A 68 20.14 36.21 -12.90
C GLY A 68 19.58 35.49 -11.66
N HIS A 69 18.27 35.56 -11.43
CA HIS A 69 17.62 34.87 -10.31
C HIS A 69 17.68 33.34 -10.39
N TYR A 70 17.99 32.76 -11.55
CA TYR A 70 18.16 31.30 -11.68
C TYR A 70 19.61 30.82 -11.59
N CYS A 71 20.60 31.72 -11.55
CA CYS A 71 22.01 31.31 -11.65
C CYS A 71 22.52 30.44 -10.51
N ASN A 72 21.90 30.54 -9.32
CA ASN A 72 22.20 29.71 -8.15
C ASN A 72 20.92 29.25 -7.44
N ALA A 73 19.78 29.25 -8.13
CA ALA A 73 18.52 28.86 -7.53
C ALA A 73 18.42 27.34 -7.44
N THR A 74 18.05 26.84 -6.26
CA THR A 74 17.46 25.51 -6.14
C THR A 74 16.08 25.57 -6.80
N VAL A 75 15.80 24.62 -7.70
CA VAL A 75 14.55 24.59 -8.47
C VAL A 75 13.92 23.21 -8.43
N TYR A 76 12.59 23.19 -8.44
CA TYR A 76 11.78 21.98 -8.33
C TYR A 76 10.69 21.95 -9.39
N ALA A 77 10.43 20.80 -9.97
CA ALA A 77 9.29 20.56 -10.84
C ALA A 77 8.03 20.37 -9.99
N ARG A 78 7.01 21.20 -10.22
CA ARG A 78 5.68 21.02 -9.62
C ARG A 78 4.57 21.24 -10.64
N TYR A 79 3.49 20.50 -10.48
CA TYR A 79 2.21 20.72 -11.14
C TYR A 79 1.36 21.69 -10.30
N ASP A 80 1.53 22.99 -10.52
CA ASP A 80 0.83 24.01 -9.74
C ASP A 80 0.50 25.26 -10.58
N GLY A 81 -0.10 26.26 -9.96
CA GLY A 81 -0.62 27.46 -10.60
C GLY A 81 0.44 28.50 -10.98
N ALA A 82 0.01 29.58 -11.61
CA ALA A 82 0.85 30.73 -11.96
C ALA A 82 0.62 31.90 -10.99
N SER A 83 1.50 32.90 -11.03
CA SER A 83 1.34 34.14 -10.25
C SER A 83 -0.02 34.77 -10.52
N ASN A 84 -0.75 35.07 -9.45
CA ASN A 84 -2.12 35.60 -9.47
C ASN A 84 -3.18 34.67 -10.11
N ASN A 85 -2.83 33.42 -10.42
CA ASN A 85 -3.77 32.41 -10.92
C ASN A 85 -3.36 31.01 -10.43
N VAL A 86 -3.64 30.72 -9.16
CA VAL A 86 -3.33 29.42 -8.54
C VAL A 86 -4.08 28.24 -9.18
N ASN A 87 -5.12 28.52 -9.96
CA ASN A 87 -5.94 27.50 -10.62
C ASN A 87 -5.42 27.09 -12.01
N SER A 88 -4.45 27.81 -12.59
CA SER A 88 -3.85 27.46 -13.88
C SER A 88 -2.77 26.37 -13.72
N LYS A 89 -3.20 25.19 -13.28
CA LYS A 89 -2.32 24.05 -12.96
C LYS A 89 -1.59 23.55 -14.21
N GLU A 90 -0.28 23.69 -14.20
CA GLU A 90 0.61 23.21 -15.26
C GLU A 90 1.94 22.78 -14.66
N TRP A 91 2.71 21.97 -15.40
CA TRP A 91 4.07 21.66 -15.01
C TRP A 91 5.00 22.87 -15.19
N ARG A 92 5.63 23.27 -14.08
CA ARG A 92 6.53 24.42 -14.01
C ARG A 92 7.73 24.09 -13.15
N CYS A 93 8.83 24.77 -13.41
CA CYS A 93 10.03 24.75 -12.59
C CYS A 93 9.98 25.95 -11.65
N TYR A 94 9.75 25.72 -10.36
CA TYR A 94 9.70 26.77 -9.35
C TYR A 94 11.05 26.88 -8.65
N ALA A 95 11.52 28.10 -8.42
CA ALA A 95 12.58 28.31 -7.46
C ALA A 95 12.08 27.98 -6.04
N GLU A 96 12.99 27.55 -5.18
CA GLU A 96 12.69 27.18 -3.79
C GLU A 96 11.96 28.30 -3.03
N ASP A 97 12.32 29.56 -3.28
CA ASP A 97 11.70 30.74 -2.67
C ASP A 97 10.23 30.99 -3.10
N ALA A 98 9.76 30.32 -4.16
CA ALA A 98 8.39 30.38 -4.63
C ALA A 98 7.49 29.31 -3.99
N LEU A 99 8.08 28.36 -3.26
CA LEU A 99 7.39 27.21 -2.69
C LEU A 99 7.26 27.33 -1.17
N ASP A 100 6.13 26.86 -0.65
CA ASP A 100 5.90 26.65 0.77
C ASP A 100 6.03 25.16 1.10
N PHE A 101 7.15 24.78 1.72
CA PHE A 101 7.41 23.40 2.13
C PHE A 101 6.65 22.98 3.40
N GLY A 102 6.02 23.93 4.10
CA GLY A 102 5.08 23.61 5.17
C GLY A 102 3.74 23.06 4.65
N VAL A 103 3.41 23.38 3.40
CA VAL A 103 2.15 23.03 2.74
C VAL A 103 2.38 21.92 1.71
N ALA A 104 1.62 20.83 1.84
CA ALA A 104 1.63 19.73 0.88
C ALA A 104 0.47 19.88 -0.12
N ARG A 105 0.75 19.72 -1.42
CA ARG A 105 -0.26 19.70 -2.50
C ARG A 105 0.07 18.64 -3.53
N ALA A 106 -0.95 18.27 -4.34
CA ALA A 106 -0.86 17.28 -5.41
C ALA A 106 -0.10 17.89 -6.60
N GLY A 107 1.20 18.12 -6.39
CA GLY A 107 2.07 18.83 -7.32
C GLY A 107 3.28 18.02 -7.76
N CYS A 108 3.56 16.86 -7.16
CA CYS A 108 4.65 15.98 -7.59
C CYS A 108 4.14 14.83 -8.43
N VAL A 109 5.05 13.99 -8.94
CA VAL A 109 4.73 12.69 -9.55
C VAL A 109 5.21 11.51 -8.72
N ASP A 110 4.44 10.43 -8.76
CA ASP A 110 4.90 9.10 -8.39
C ASP A 110 5.78 8.47 -9.48
N THR A 111 6.29 7.28 -9.24
CA THR A 111 7.15 6.55 -10.20
C THR A 111 6.43 6.21 -11.51
N CYS A 112 5.11 6.25 -11.54
CA CYS A 112 4.28 5.97 -12.71
C CYS A 112 3.81 7.26 -13.43
N GLY A 113 4.25 8.44 -12.99
CA GLY A 113 3.84 9.71 -13.57
C GLY A 113 2.46 10.21 -13.15
N ARG A 114 1.83 9.61 -12.13
CA ARG A 114 0.60 10.16 -11.55
C ARG A 114 0.91 11.24 -10.54
N GLN A 115 0.02 12.21 -10.41
CA GLN A 115 0.15 13.27 -9.43
C GLN A 115 0.10 12.71 -8.01
N LYS A 116 1.04 13.14 -7.16
CA LYS A 116 1.11 12.79 -5.74
C LYS A 116 1.32 14.02 -4.87
N MET A 117 0.92 13.90 -3.60
CA MET A 117 1.24 14.92 -2.61
C MET A 117 2.74 15.01 -2.38
N CYS A 118 3.22 16.23 -2.30
CA CYS A 118 4.53 16.51 -1.77
C CYS A 118 4.56 17.89 -1.12
N PRO A 119 5.49 18.10 -0.16
CA PRO A 119 5.82 19.43 0.32
C PRO A 119 6.29 20.35 -0.81
N GLY A 120 6.02 21.64 -0.65
CA GLY A 120 6.45 22.67 -1.59
C GLY A 120 5.33 23.07 -2.54
N ALA A 121 4.22 23.52 -1.98
CA ALA A 121 3.10 24.09 -2.74
C ALA A 121 3.44 25.51 -3.20
N TYR A 122 2.96 25.91 -4.38
CA TYR A 122 3.19 27.28 -4.85
C TYR A 122 2.40 28.30 -4.03
N ASN A 123 3.09 29.35 -3.57
CA ASN A 123 2.53 30.39 -2.69
C ASN A 123 1.57 31.39 -3.39
N GLY A 124 1.39 31.28 -4.71
CA GLY A 124 0.43 32.09 -5.47
C GLY A 124 0.92 33.48 -5.90
N VAL A 125 2.01 33.98 -5.31
CA VAL A 125 2.49 35.35 -5.49
C VAL A 125 3.85 35.42 -6.18
N ALA A 126 4.76 34.48 -5.91
CA ALA A 126 6.13 34.53 -6.38
C ALA A 126 6.24 34.34 -7.90
N LYS A 127 7.02 35.19 -8.59
CA LYS A 127 7.19 35.11 -10.06
C LYS A 127 8.42 34.30 -10.48
N THR A 128 9.13 33.70 -9.53
CA THR A 128 10.35 32.93 -9.74
C THR A 128 10.02 31.49 -10.16
N TYR A 129 9.40 31.34 -11.32
CA TYR A 129 9.17 30.05 -11.96
C TYR A 129 9.32 30.10 -13.50
N LEU A 130 9.59 28.94 -14.11
CA LEU A 130 9.64 28.73 -15.55
C LEU A 130 8.50 27.80 -15.98
N SER A 131 7.64 28.25 -16.91
CA SER A 131 6.62 27.40 -17.53
C SER A 131 7.27 26.42 -18.50
N ARG A 132 7.15 25.12 -18.24
CA ARG A 132 7.76 24.04 -19.03
C ARG A 132 6.80 22.86 -19.21
N ASN A 133 5.53 23.19 -19.43
CA ASN A 133 4.45 22.21 -19.39
C ASN A 133 4.66 21.07 -20.40
N SER A 134 4.98 21.40 -21.65
CA SER A 134 5.21 20.39 -22.68
C SER A 134 6.49 19.59 -22.46
N GLN A 135 7.58 20.22 -22.02
CA GLN A 135 8.85 19.54 -21.76
C GLN A 135 8.73 18.57 -20.59
N LEU A 136 8.19 19.03 -19.46
CA LEU A 136 8.01 18.21 -18.26
C LEU A 136 6.99 17.09 -18.51
N LYS A 137 5.88 17.37 -19.20
CA LYS A 137 4.91 16.33 -19.57
C LYS A 137 5.52 15.30 -20.53
N GLY A 138 6.27 15.75 -21.53
CA GLY A 138 7.00 14.85 -22.43
C GLY A 138 8.01 13.98 -21.69
N GLN A 139 8.69 14.54 -20.69
CA GLN A 139 9.62 13.80 -19.83
C GLN A 139 8.89 12.76 -18.97
N VAL A 140 7.74 13.11 -18.38
CA VAL A 140 6.86 12.16 -17.69
C VAL A 140 6.46 11.03 -18.63
N ASP A 141 5.98 11.35 -19.84
CA ASP A 141 5.52 10.34 -20.81
C ASP A 141 6.63 9.43 -21.34
N ALA A 142 7.85 9.95 -21.51
CA ALA A 142 9.00 9.18 -21.96
C ALA A 142 9.52 8.25 -20.86
N LEU A 143 9.60 8.75 -19.63
CA LEU A 143 10.19 8.04 -18.51
C LEU A 143 9.19 7.15 -17.77
N LYS A 144 7.87 7.38 -17.90
CA LYS A 144 6.89 6.56 -17.16
C LYS A 144 7.06 5.08 -17.43
N ALA A 145 7.40 4.64 -18.65
CA ALA A 145 7.56 3.20 -18.93
C ALA A 145 8.78 2.60 -18.22
N GLU A 146 9.85 3.37 -18.12
CA GLU A 146 11.10 3.00 -17.45
C GLU A 146 10.95 3.00 -15.93
N TYR A 147 10.36 4.06 -15.36
CA TYR A 147 10.22 4.20 -13.90
C TYR A 147 8.98 3.50 -13.34
N CYS A 148 7.95 3.24 -14.16
CA CYS A 148 6.79 2.43 -13.75
C CYS A 148 7.14 0.93 -13.71
N SER A 149 8.25 0.52 -14.34
CA SER A 149 8.67 -0.89 -14.44
C SER A 149 9.95 -1.10 -13.63
N ALA A 150 9.79 -1.29 -12.31
CA ALA A 150 10.86 -1.53 -11.33
C ALA A 150 11.94 -0.42 -11.24
N PRO A 151 12.22 0.14 -10.04
CA PRO A 151 11.86 -0.37 -8.73
C PRO A 151 10.37 -0.18 -8.41
N ALA A 152 9.83 -1.15 -7.67
CA ALA A 152 8.46 -1.10 -7.18
C ALA A 152 8.24 0.27 -6.49
N PRO A 153 7.12 0.96 -6.75
CA PRO A 153 6.77 2.13 -5.95
C PRO A 153 6.76 1.75 -4.48
N THR A 154 6.90 2.74 -3.60
CA THR A 154 6.67 2.46 -2.19
C THR A 154 5.31 1.78 -2.02
N LEU A 155 5.16 0.89 -1.04
CA LEU A 155 3.90 0.18 -0.85
C LEU A 155 2.73 1.18 -0.74
N GLN A 156 2.93 2.30 -0.05
CA GLN A 156 1.94 3.38 0.03
C GLN A 156 1.54 3.95 -1.35
N GLU A 157 2.50 4.17 -2.24
CA GLU A 157 2.23 4.61 -3.60
C GLU A 157 1.48 3.52 -4.39
N ALA A 158 1.77 2.24 -4.16
CA ALA A 158 1.01 1.11 -4.74
C ALA A 158 -0.46 1.15 -4.29
N LEU A 159 -0.73 1.42 -3.02
CA LEU A 159 -2.09 1.59 -2.50
C LEU A 159 -2.79 2.82 -3.08
N ASP A 160 -2.10 3.95 -3.20
CA ASP A 160 -2.65 5.18 -3.79
C ASP A 160 -3.06 4.95 -5.26
N ARG A 161 -2.29 4.13 -6.02
CA ARG A 161 -2.72 3.71 -7.39
C ARG A 161 -4.01 2.91 -7.37
N LYS A 162 -4.08 1.96 -6.44
CA LYS A 162 -5.23 1.06 -6.31
C LYS A 162 -6.48 1.91 -6.03
N CYS A 163 -6.33 2.92 -5.19
CA CYS A 163 -7.35 3.90 -4.94
C CYS A 163 -7.72 4.75 -6.15
N ALA A 164 -6.76 5.20 -6.95
CA ALA A 164 -7.06 5.89 -8.21
C ALA A 164 -7.89 5.01 -9.17
N ALA A 165 -7.54 3.72 -9.29
CA ALA A 165 -8.29 2.76 -10.10
C ALA A 165 -9.73 2.56 -9.60
N PHE A 166 -9.94 2.48 -8.28
CA PHE A 166 -11.29 2.43 -7.70
C PHE A 166 -12.10 3.70 -7.95
N GLY A 167 -11.44 4.87 -7.98
CA GLY A 167 -12.08 6.12 -8.35
C GLY A 167 -12.58 6.12 -9.79
N GLU A 168 -11.75 5.67 -10.72
CA GLU A 168 -12.12 5.54 -12.13
C GLU A 168 -13.28 4.54 -12.31
N GLU A 169 -13.24 3.40 -11.62
CA GLU A 169 -14.33 2.43 -11.60
C GLU A 169 -15.63 3.05 -11.08
N ALA A 170 -15.58 3.76 -9.94
CA ALA A 170 -16.73 4.44 -9.36
C ALA A 170 -17.29 5.52 -10.30
N CYS A 171 -16.41 6.30 -10.95
CA CYS A 171 -16.78 7.28 -11.96
C CYS A 171 -17.54 6.62 -13.14
N ASN A 172 -17.00 5.51 -13.67
CA ASN A 172 -17.63 4.74 -14.75
C ASN A 172 -18.99 4.12 -14.34
N GLN A 173 -19.20 3.88 -13.05
CA GLN A 173 -20.49 3.45 -12.48
C GLN A 173 -21.48 4.60 -12.22
N GLY A 174 -21.14 5.84 -12.61
CA GLY A 174 -21.99 7.01 -12.49
C GLY A 174 -21.84 7.78 -11.18
N LEU A 175 -20.87 7.42 -10.33
CA LEU A 175 -20.53 8.20 -9.14
C LEU A 175 -19.60 9.36 -9.52
N TRP A 176 -20.19 10.39 -10.12
CA TRP A 176 -19.49 11.56 -10.67
C TRP A 176 -18.59 12.30 -9.68
N ALA A 177 -18.83 12.17 -8.37
CA ALA A 177 -18.00 12.76 -7.32
C ALA A 177 -16.56 12.19 -7.27
N TYR A 178 -16.31 11.06 -7.94
CA TYR A 178 -15.02 10.39 -8.05
C TYR A 178 -14.38 10.53 -9.44
N CYS A 179 -15.01 11.26 -10.36
CA CYS A 179 -14.41 11.56 -11.66
C CYS A 179 -13.35 12.66 -11.53
N ASP A 180 -12.19 12.48 -12.17
CA ASP A 180 -11.10 13.46 -12.24
C ASP A 180 -10.64 14.00 -10.87
N ILE A 181 -10.64 13.13 -9.84
CA ILE A 181 -10.17 13.46 -8.51
C ILE A 181 -8.98 12.60 -8.10
N THR A 182 -8.07 13.19 -7.32
CA THR A 182 -6.98 12.45 -6.70
C THR A 182 -7.49 11.72 -5.45
N LEU A 183 -7.23 10.42 -5.39
CA LEU A 183 -7.57 9.56 -4.27
C LEU A 183 -6.29 9.05 -3.59
N TYR A 184 -6.35 8.96 -2.26
CA TYR A 184 -5.25 8.48 -1.42
C TYR A 184 -5.73 7.31 -0.57
N ALA A 185 -4.91 6.26 -0.48
CA ALA A 185 -5.12 5.19 0.46
C ALA A 185 -4.67 5.64 1.85
N ARG A 186 -5.60 5.67 2.81
CA ARG A 186 -5.26 5.90 4.22
C ARG A 186 -5.97 4.89 5.11
N HIS A 187 -5.30 4.50 6.18
CA HIS A 187 -5.88 3.76 7.28
C HIS A 187 -6.47 4.73 8.29
N ASP A 188 -7.71 5.16 8.08
CA ASP A 188 -8.33 6.19 8.92
C ASP A 188 -9.84 6.03 9.00
N VAL A 189 -10.51 6.80 9.87
CA VAL A 189 -11.95 6.75 10.08
C VAL A 189 -12.75 7.20 8.84
N GLY A 190 -13.95 6.66 8.68
CA GLY A 190 -14.85 6.99 7.56
C GLY A 190 -15.88 8.05 7.95
N ASN A 191 -17.12 7.82 7.55
CA ASN A 191 -18.23 8.71 7.87
C ASN A 191 -18.65 8.58 9.36
N ALA A 192 -19.76 9.23 9.75
CA ALA A 192 -20.22 9.25 11.14
C ALA A 192 -20.50 7.86 11.75
N SER A 193 -20.85 6.84 10.96
CA SER A 193 -21.03 5.47 11.44
C SER A 193 -19.76 4.61 11.38
N GLN A 194 -18.72 5.06 10.68
CA GLN A 194 -17.45 4.34 10.50
C GLN A 194 -16.36 4.92 11.42
N LYS A 195 -16.52 4.70 12.72
CA LYS A 195 -15.56 5.19 13.74
C LYS A 195 -14.28 4.36 13.83
N GLY A 196 -14.27 3.15 13.26
CA GLY A 196 -13.08 2.31 13.15
C GLY A 196 -12.15 2.79 12.03
N ARG A 197 -10.84 2.85 12.34
CA ARG A 197 -9.81 3.09 11.33
C ARG A 197 -9.68 1.83 10.47
N GLU A 198 -9.78 2.01 9.16
CA GLU A 198 -9.62 0.94 8.16
C GLU A 198 -9.04 1.56 6.89
N TRP A 199 -8.53 0.73 6.01
CA TRP A 199 -8.06 1.15 4.69
C TRP A 199 -9.21 1.63 3.82
N ARG A 200 -9.11 2.89 3.38
CA ARG A 200 -10.09 3.53 2.50
C ARG A 200 -9.39 4.42 1.49
N CYS A 201 -10.06 4.66 0.38
CA CYS A 201 -9.61 5.61 -0.63
C CYS A 201 -10.29 6.95 -0.40
N PHE A 202 -9.56 7.89 0.17
CA PHE A 202 -10.07 9.22 0.48
C PHE A 202 -9.81 10.18 -0.66
N ALA A 203 -10.83 10.98 -0.99
CA ALA A 203 -10.63 12.13 -1.85
C ALA A 203 -9.69 13.13 -1.18
N GLN A 204 -8.90 13.84 -1.99
CA GLN A 204 -7.97 14.86 -1.48
C GLN A 204 -8.64 15.88 -0.55
N ASP A 205 -9.84 16.33 -0.87
CA ASP A 205 -10.61 17.30 -0.10
C ASP A 205 -11.25 16.73 1.19
N ALA A 206 -11.13 15.42 1.41
CA ALA A 206 -11.55 14.73 2.63
C ALA A 206 -10.42 14.50 3.64
N LEU A 207 -9.19 14.88 3.29
CA LEU A 207 -7.99 14.74 4.13
C LEU A 207 -7.44 16.12 4.51
N ASP A 208 -7.02 16.26 5.77
CA ASP A 208 -6.29 17.41 6.27
C ASP A 208 -4.78 17.11 6.25
N PHE A 209 -4.04 17.79 5.36
CA PHE A 209 -2.60 17.58 5.15
C PHE A 209 -1.71 18.43 6.07
N ASP A 210 -2.30 19.33 6.85
CA ASP A 210 -1.62 19.97 7.96
C ASP A 210 -1.64 19.07 9.21
N MET A 211 -2.60 18.13 9.26
CA MET A 211 -2.65 17.06 10.26
C MET A 211 -1.83 15.84 9.83
N SER A 212 -1.14 15.25 10.82
CA SER A 212 -0.47 13.96 10.69
C SER A 212 -1.24 12.89 11.47
N GLY A 213 -1.26 11.67 10.95
CA GLY A 213 -1.87 10.52 11.62
C GLY A 213 -1.26 9.20 11.12
N ASP A 214 -1.44 8.13 11.91
CA ASP A 214 -0.87 6.80 11.63
C ASP A 214 -1.69 6.07 10.56
N GLY A 215 -1.75 6.65 9.37
CA GLY A 215 -2.65 6.26 8.30
C GLY A 215 -1.95 5.79 7.03
N CYS A 216 -0.63 5.80 6.97
CA CYS A 216 0.13 5.30 5.83
C CYS A 216 0.85 3.99 6.16
N VAL A 217 1.51 3.40 5.17
CA VAL A 217 2.38 2.23 5.34
C VAL A 217 3.81 2.50 4.90
N ASP A 218 4.76 1.88 5.61
CA ASP A 218 6.11 1.69 5.08
C ASP A 218 6.13 0.57 4.03
N ASN A 219 7.30 0.33 3.42
CA ASN A 219 7.45 -0.72 2.41
C ASN A 219 7.36 -2.14 3.00
N CYS A 220 7.32 -2.28 4.32
CA CYS A 220 7.12 -3.55 5.02
C CYS A 220 5.65 -3.76 5.43
N GLY A 221 4.75 -2.85 5.05
CA GLY A 221 3.34 -2.91 5.40
C GLY A 221 3.01 -2.52 6.84
N ASN A 222 3.97 -1.96 7.58
CA ASN A 222 3.70 -1.44 8.92
C ASN A 222 3.06 -0.06 8.84
N LEU A 223 2.10 0.21 9.72
CA LEU A 223 1.48 1.53 9.81
C LEU A 223 2.49 2.58 10.27
N ILE A 224 2.58 3.69 9.54
CA ILE A 224 3.43 4.82 9.85
C ILE A 224 2.63 6.13 9.86
N SER A 225 3.16 7.10 10.58
CA SER A 225 2.62 8.45 10.61
C SER A 225 2.87 9.17 9.29
N CYS A 226 1.84 9.80 8.73
CA CYS A 226 1.94 10.61 7.53
C CYS A 226 0.95 11.76 7.54
N ARG A 227 1.21 12.76 6.68
CA ARG A 227 0.29 13.88 6.46
C ARG A 227 -0.93 13.45 5.67
N GLY A 228 -2.06 14.09 5.94
CA GLY A 228 -3.34 13.78 5.30
C GLY A 228 -4.14 12.82 6.15
N ALA A 229 -4.64 13.30 7.29
CA ALA A 229 -5.51 12.56 8.21
C ALA A 229 -6.95 13.07 8.14
N VAL A 230 -7.92 12.24 8.53
CA VAL A 230 -9.32 12.64 8.58
C VAL A 230 -9.59 13.45 9.84
N ASN A 231 -10.04 14.69 9.67
CA ASN A 231 -10.46 15.53 10.80
C ASN A 231 -11.90 15.20 11.22
N GLY A 232 -12.03 14.23 12.14
CA GLY A 232 -13.30 13.82 12.74
C GLY A 232 -14.09 12.79 11.93
N THR A 233 -14.59 13.15 10.75
CA THR A 233 -15.29 12.22 9.83
C THR A 233 -15.08 12.63 8.38
N SER A 234 -15.01 11.66 7.48
CA SER A 234 -14.97 11.89 6.03
C SER A 234 -16.34 11.71 5.38
N SER A 235 -16.72 12.65 4.53
CA SER A 235 -17.92 12.58 3.68
C SER A 235 -17.65 12.05 2.27
N LYS A 236 -16.38 11.86 1.89
CA LYS A 236 -15.98 11.56 0.51
C LYS A 236 -14.79 10.59 0.47
N HIS A 237 -15.14 9.30 0.45
CA HIS A 237 -14.19 8.20 0.37
C HIS A 237 -14.86 6.93 -0.16
N LEU A 238 -14.05 5.99 -0.65
CA LEU A 238 -14.47 4.64 -1.01
C LEU A 238 -13.94 3.65 0.03
N SER A 239 -14.85 2.88 0.63
CA SER A 239 -14.48 1.79 1.54
C SER A 239 -14.14 0.55 0.70
N ARG A 240 -12.85 0.20 0.66
CA ARG A 240 -12.25 -0.90 -0.14
C ARG A 240 -11.15 -1.60 0.68
N GLY A 241 -11.42 -1.78 1.98
CA GLY A 241 -10.41 -2.20 2.94
C GLY A 241 -9.76 -3.54 2.61
N ASN A 242 -10.53 -4.50 2.12
CA ASN A 242 -10.04 -5.83 1.76
C ASN A 242 -9.14 -5.78 0.52
N GLU A 243 -9.52 -5.01 -0.48
CA GLU A 243 -8.81 -4.91 -1.76
C GLU A 243 -7.57 -4.02 -1.70
N ILE A 244 -7.48 -3.13 -0.70
CA ILE A 244 -6.27 -2.37 -0.38
C ILE A 244 -5.34 -3.25 0.47
N SER A 245 -5.88 -3.96 1.46
CA SER A 245 -5.08 -4.84 2.33
C SER A 245 -4.44 -6.00 1.58
N SER A 246 -5.07 -6.49 0.50
CA SER A 246 -4.46 -7.53 -0.34
C SER A 246 -3.21 -7.06 -1.08
N VAL A 247 -3.08 -5.76 -1.39
CA VAL A 247 -1.86 -5.19 -2.00
C VAL A 247 -0.73 -5.11 -0.96
N ILE A 248 -1.05 -4.77 0.29
CA ILE A 248 -0.11 -4.76 1.42
C ILE A 248 0.49 -6.15 1.67
N LEU A 249 -0.31 -7.19 1.49
CA LEU A 249 0.13 -8.58 1.65
C LEU A 249 0.87 -9.09 0.41
N GLY A 250 0.47 -8.67 -0.81
CA GLY A 250 1.13 -9.07 -2.06
C GLY A 250 2.55 -8.55 -2.22
N ASP A 251 2.83 -7.29 -1.82
CA ASP A 251 4.19 -6.73 -1.91
C ASP A 251 5.17 -7.35 -0.89
N LYS A 252 4.67 -8.04 0.16
CA LYS A 252 5.51 -8.83 1.07
C LYS A 252 6.03 -10.13 0.44
N GLU A 253 5.36 -10.64 -0.59
CA GLU A 253 5.70 -11.90 -1.26
C GLU A 253 6.65 -11.67 -2.46
N GLU A 254 6.76 -10.43 -2.97
CA GLU A 254 7.54 -10.13 -4.19
C GLU A 254 9.07 -10.04 -3.96
N GLU A 255 9.56 -9.96 -2.72
CA GLU A 255 11.00 -10.09 -2.41
C GLU A 255 11.46 -11.56 -2.22
N GLU A 256 10.56 -12.54 -2.20
CA GLU A 256 10.88 -13.95 -1.96
C GLU A 256 10.05 -14.89 -2.85
N ALA A 257 10.29 -14.95 -4.17
CA ALA A 257 10.14 -16.21 -4.94
C ALA A 257 10.55 -16.10 -6.42
N VAL A 258 11.47 -16.98 -6.79
CA VAL A 258 11.79 -17.38 -8.17
C VAL A 258 10.86 -18.54 -8.58
N GLU A 259 10.28 -18.43 -9.77
CA GLU A 259 9.65 -19.44 -10.65
C GLU A 259 8.43 -20.31 -10.20
N ALA A 260 7.25 -19.95 -10.76
CA ALA A 260 6.23 -20.77 -11.49
C ALA A 260 5.50 -21.99 -10.83
N PRO A 261 4.35 -22.46 -11.40
CA PRO A 261 3.14 -21.74 -11.79
C PRO A 261 1.84 -22.34 -11.20
N ASP A 262 0.81 -21.49 -11.13
CA ASP A 262 -0.64 -21.77 -11.21
C ASP A 262 -1.29 -22.77 -10.23
N ALA A 263 -1.94 -22.24 -9.18
CA ALA A 263 -3.16 -22.83 -8.59
C ALA A 263 -3.93 -21.78 -7.80
N THR A 264 -5.13 -21.46 -8.28
CA THR A 264 -6.21 -20.71 -7.64
C THR A 264 -6.35 -21.01 -6.14
N THR A 265 -5.81 -20.16 -5.27
CA THR A 265 -6.05 -20.22 -3.81
C THR A 265 -6.11 -18.80 -3.24
N PRO A 266 -7.15 -18.43 -2.46
CA PRO A 266 -7.19 -17.13 -1.77
C PRO A 266 -6.11 -17.04 -0.68
N PRO A 267 -5.44 -15.89 -0.47
CA PRO A 267 -4.37 -15.80 0.51
C PRO A 267 -4.96 -15.56 1.91
N SER A 268 -4.94 -16.59 2.74
CA SER A 268 -4.86 -16.41 4.19
C SER A 268 -3.39 -16.58 4.57
N MET A 269 -2.94 -15.91 5.64
CA MET A 269 -1.77 -16.39 6.42
C MET A 269 -1.84 -17.92 6.47
N PRO A 270 -0.74 -18.67 6.26
CA PRO A 270 -0.83 -20.12 6.30
C PRO A 270 -1.51 -20.47 7.63
N PRO A 271 -2.72 -21.06 7.63
CA PRO A 271 -3.32 -21.48 8.87
C PRO A 271 -2.33 -22.45 9.49
N SER A 272 -2.23 -22.42 10.83
CA SER A 272 -1.53 -23.49 11.53
C SER A 272 -2.00 -24.83 10.94
N LYS A 273 -1.10 -25.80 10.78
CA LYS A 273 -1.44 -27.11 10.23
C LYS A 273 -2.60 -27.73 11.01
N LEU A 274 -2.65 -27.47 12.32
CA LEU A 274 -3.78 -27.85 13.16
C LEU A 274 -5.08 -27.14 12.78
N GLN A 275 -5.08 -25.82 12.56
CA GLN A 275 -6.25 -25.09 12.09
C GLN A 275 -6.70 -25.57 10.70
N GLY A 276 -5.77 -25.86 9.80
CA GLY A 276 -6.07 -26.46 8.49
C GLY A 276 -6.75 -27.82 8.61
N ALA A 277 -6.34 -28.65 9.58
CA ALA A 277 -7.01 -29.92 9.87
C ALA A 277 -8.44 -29.73 10.39
N LEU A 278 -8.69 -28.72 11.22
CA LEU A 278 -10.04 -28.37 11.69
C LEU A 278 -10.92 -27.84 10.54
N ASP A 279 -10.37 -27.00 9.68
CA ASP A 279 -11.06 -26.51 8.48
C ASP A 279 -11.40 -27.68 7.54
N GLY A 280 -10.50 -28.66 7.40
CA GLY A 280 -10.74 -29.92 6.67
C GLY A 280 -11.88 -30.75 7.26
N PHE A 281 -11.94 -30.90 8.58
CA PHE A 281 -13.07 -31.54 9.27
C PHE A 281 -14.39 -30.80 8.95
N CYS A 282 -14.37 -29.47 8.94
CA CYS A 282 -15.54 -28.68 8.60
C CYS A 282 -15.96 -28.79 7.14
N ALA A 283 -15.02 -28.94 6.20
CA ALA A 283 -15.32 -29.23 4.80
C ALA A 283 -16.01 -30.59 4.62
N GLU A 284 -15.61 -31.61 5.39
CA GLU A 284 -16.29 -32.91 5.43
C GLU A 284 -17.71 -32.82 5.99
N GLU A 285 -17.89 -32.09 7.10
CA GLU A 285 -19.21 -31.88 7.70
C GLU A 285 -20.15 -31.09 6.77
N GLY A 286 -19.63 -30.09 6.04
CA GLY A 286 -20.38 -29.36 5.01
C GLY A 286 -20.84 -30.28 3.87
N ARG A 287 -19.95 -31.13 3.35
CA ARG A 287 -20.31 -32.16 2.34
C ARG A 287 -21.37 -33.12 2.85
N ARG A 288 -21.28 -33.55 4.12
CA ARG A 288 -22.30 -34.42 4.74
C ARG A 288 -23.65 -33.72 4.87
N ALA A 289 -23.66 -32.46 5.29
CA ALA A 289 -24.87 -31.64 5.36
C ALA A 289 -25.53 -31.44 3.98
N CYS A 290 -24.73 -31.18 2.94
CA CYS A 290 -25.21 -31.12 1.56
C CYS A 290 -25.86 -32.45 1.13
N GLY A 291 -25.22 -33.60 1.42
CA GLY A 291 -25.78 -34.93 1.15
C GLY A 291 -27.09 -35.24 1.89
N GLN A 292 -27.40 -34.50 2.95
CA GLN A 292 -28.66 -34.57 3.69
C GLN A 292 -29.73 -33.58 3.18
N GLY A 293 -29.46 -32.89 2.06
CA GLY A 293 -30.39 -31.95 1.42
C GLY A 293 -30.28 -30.51 1.93
N LEU A 294 -29.25 -30.16 2.70
CA LEU A 294 -29.02 -28.79 3.14
C LEU A 294 -28.19 -28.03 2.09
N ASN A 295 -28.90 -27.43 1.13
CA ASN A 295 -28.31 -26.77 -0.04
C ASN A 295 -27.31 -25.64 0.29
N ALA A 296 -27.46 -24.98 1.45
CA ALA A 296 -26.57 -23.90 1.88
C ALA A 296 -25.12 -24.33 2.13
N TYR A 297 -24.86 -25.64 2.24
CA TYR A 297 -23.52 -26.21 2.44
C TYR A 297 -22.96 -26.89 1.18
N CYS A 298 -23.73 -26.93 0.09
CA CYS A 298 -23.30 -27.53 -1.15
C CYS A 298 -22.31 -26.60 -1.87
N ASN A 299 -21.11 -27.10 -2.16
CA ASN A 299 -20.00 -26.35 -2.75
C ASN A 299 -19.56 -25.10 -1.95
N ALA A 300 -19.87 -25.07 -0.65
CA ALA A 300 -19.47 -23.97 0.23
C ALA A 300 -18.07 -24.23 0.79
N ASP A 301 -17.27 -23.17 0.87
CA ASP A 301 -16.01 -23.16 1.62
C ASP A 301 -16.34 -23.15 3.12
N MET A 302 -15.82 -24.12 3.87
CA MET A 302 -16.14 -24.32 5.28
C MET A 302 -14.93 -24.06 6.17
N PHE A 303 -15.12 -23.34 7.27
CA PHE A 303 -14.06 -22.95 8.21
C PHE A 303 -14.45 -23.28 9.65
N ALA A 304 -13.51 -23.83 10.41
CA ALA A 304 -13.66 -24.05 11.83
C ALA A 304 -13.33 -22.78 12.61
N ARG A 305 -14.28 -22.29 13.41
CA ARG A 305 -14.03 -21.18 14.34
C ARG A 305 -14.68 -21.45 15.70
N PHE A 306 -14.02 -21.00 16.76
CA PHE A 306 -14.56 -20.94 18.11
C PHE A 306 -15.26 -19.60 18.31
N ASP A 307 -16.53 -19.53 17.92
CA ASP A 307 -17.27 -18.28 17.90
C ASP A 307 -18.78 -18.49 18.15
N VAL A 308 -19.54 -17.40 18.12
CA VAL A 308 -20.97 -17.37 18.37
C VAL A 308 -21.77 -17.90 17.18
N GLY A 309 -22.93 -18.49 17.46
CA GLY A 309 -23.84 -19.02 16.44
C GLY A 309 -24.93 -18.02 16.06
N THR A 310 -26.17 -18.50 15.99
CA THR A 310 -27.35 -17.65 15.75
C THR A 310 -27.59 -16.68 16.91
N ALA A 311 -28.59 -15.79 16.77
CA ALA A 311 -28.99 -14.85 17.82
C ALA A 311 -29.34 -15.52 19.17
N SER A 312 -29.72 -16.80 19.19
CA SER A 312 -29.96 -17.58 20.41
C SER A 312 -28.75 -18.37 20.91
N GLN A 313 -27.66 -18.42 20.14
CA GLN A 313 -26.43 -19.16 20.44
C GLN A 313 -25.26 -18.19 20.65
N GLN A 314 -25.37 -17.34 21.66
CA GLN A 314 -24.39 -16.28 21.94
C GLN A 314 -23.15 -16.76 22.70
N ASN A 315 -23.12 -18.04 23.11
CA ASN A 315 -21.92 -18.64 23.68
C ASN A 315 -20.97 -19.08 22.57
N LYS A 316 -19.68 -18.78 22.73
CA LYS A 316 -18.64 -19.26 21.84
C LYS A 316 -18.50 -20.78 21.96
N GLU A 317 -18.59 -21.44 20.82
CA GLU A 317 -18.46 -22.90 20.68
C GLU A 317 -17.76 -23.20 19.36
N TRP A 318 -17.16 -24.38 19.26
CA TRP A 318 -16.57 -24.80 17.99
C TRP A 318 -17.67 -25.12 16.96
N ARG A 319 -17.64 -24.37 15.86
CA ARG A 319 -18.63 -24.44 14.78
C ARG A 319 -17.92 -24.44 13.43
N CYS A 320 -18.56 -25.06 12.46
CA CYS A 320 -18.18 -25.01 11.05
C CYS A 320 -19.02 -23.96 10.35
N TYR A 321 -18.40 -22.87 9.93
CA TYR A 321 -19.05 -21.76 9.25
C TYR A 321 -18.84 -21.86 7.75
N VAL A 322 -19.87 -21.53 6.98
CA VAL A 322 -19.65 -21.18 5.58
C VAL A 322 -18.90 -19.84 5.53
N LYS A 323 -18.05 -19.66 4.53
CA LYS A 323 -17.25 -18.44 4.33
C LYS A 323 -18.08 -17.16 4.45
N GLU A 324 -19.26 -17.14 3.85
CA GLU A 324 -20.15 -15.98 3.80
C GLU A 324 -20.76 -15.61 5.16
N SER A 325 -20.66 -16.50 6.15
CA SER A 325 -21.10 -16.27 7.53
C SER A 325 -19.98 -15.79 8.46
N LEU A 326 -18.76 -15.64 7.93
CA LEU A 326 -17.63 -15.09 8.64
C LEU A 326 -17.28 -13.72 8.06
N ASP A 327 -16.94 -12.79 8.94
CA ASP A 327 -16.37 -11.52 8.56
C ASP A 327 -14.84 -11.64 8.62
N PHE A 328 -14.23 -11.85 7.45
CA PHE A 328 -12.77 -11.93 7.33
C PHE A 328 -12.07 -10.58 7.49
N GLY A 329 -12.81 -9.47 7.58
CA GLY A 329 -12.30 -8.17 8.03
C GLY A 329 -12.23 -8.04 9.55
N MET A 330 -12.90 -8.94 10.28
CA MET A 330 -12.83 -9.04 11.73
C MET A 330 -11.84 -10.13 12.15
N SER A 331 -10.97 -9.77 13.09
CA SER A 331 -10.15 -10.75 13.81
C SER A 331 -10.84 -11.12 15.12
N GLY A 332 -10.71 -12.39 15.50
CA GLY A 332 -11.21 -12.88 16.77
C GLY A 332 -10.40 -14.07 17.25
N GLU A 333 -10.37 -14.26 18.57
CA GLU A 333 -9.86 -15.48 19.22
C GLU A 333 -10.80 -16.66 18.94
N GLY A 334 -10.75 -17.12 17.69
CA GLY A 334 -11.61 -18.18 17.16
C GLY A 334 -10.81 -19.30 16.49
N CYS A 335 -9.49 -19.18 16.35
CA CYS A 335 -8.65 -20.21 15.76
C CYS A 335 -7.71 -20.83 16.80
N VAL A 336 -6.92 -21.80 16.36
CA VAL A 336 -5.84 -22.38 17.15
C VAL A 336 -4.48 -22.27 16.45
N ASP A 337 -3.41 -22.17 17.24
CA ASP A 337 -2.05 -22.42 16.76
C ASP A 337 -1.79 -23.94 16.57
N ASP A 338 -0.58 -24.31 16.13
CA ASP A 338 -0.20 -25.73 15.94
C ASP A 338 -0.19 -26.54 17.25
N CYS A 339 -0.22 -25.86 18.38
CA CYS A 339 -0.26 -26.44 19.72
C CYS A 339 -1.65 -26.42 20.35
N GLY A 340 -2.69 -26.08 19.59
CA GLY A 340 -4.07 -26.08 20.05
C GLY A 340 -4.40 -24.97 21.04
N ASN A 341 -3.54 -23.96 21.19
CA ASN A 341 -3.84 -22.77 21.97
C ASN A 341 -4.70 -21.83 21.14
N PHE A 342 -5.68 -21.17 21.77
CA PHE A 342 -6.49 -20.18 21.09
C PHE A 342 -5.61 -19.05 20.56
N THR A 343 -5.83 -18.71 19.30
CA THR A 343 -5.13 -17.61 18.63
C THR A 343 -6.13 -16.74 17.86
N SER A 344 -5.74 -15.49 17.66
CA SER A 344 -6.51 -14.56 16.84
C SER A 344 -6.36 -14.91 15.37
N CYS A 345 -7.47 -14.92 14.65
CA CYS A 345 -7.46 -15.13 13.21
C CYS A 345 -8.56 -14.31 12.54
N LEU A 346 -8.38 -14.09 11.23
CA LEU A 346 -9.38 -13.46 10.39
C LEU A 346 -10.56 -14.41 10.16
N GLY A 347 -11.75 -13.83 10.12
CA GLY A 347 -13.00 -14.57 9.93
C GLY A 347 -13.68 -14.82 11.26
N ALA A 348 -14.10 -13.74 11.93
CA ALA A 348 -14.93 -13.80 13.15
C ALA A 348 -16.40 -13.55 12.81
N VAL A 349 -17.30 -13.95 13.70
CA VAL A 349 -18.75 -13.74 13.52
C VAL A 349 -19.12 -12.34 13.99
N ASN A 350 -19.68 -11.52 13.09
CA ASN A 350 -20.20 -10.21 13.42
C ASN A 350 -21.62 -10.30 14.03
N GLY A 351 -21.68 -10.54 15.34
CA GLY A 351 -22.92 -10.59 16.14
C GLY A 351 -23.65 -11.93 16.09
N ALA A 352 -24.07 -12.39 14.91
CA ALA A 352 -24.69 -13.71 14.76
C ALA A 352 -24.47 -14.28 13.36
N SER A 353 -24.25 -15.60 13.28
CA SER A 353 -24.16 -16.34 12.03
C SER A 353 -25.53 -16.90 11.64
N THR A 354 -25.87 -16.76 10.35
CA THR A 354 -27.09 -17.33 9.75
C THR A 354 -26.87 -18.74 9.18
N THR A 355 -25.63 -19.08 8.81
CA THR A 355 -25.30 -20.38 8.19
C THR A 355 -24.04 -20.99 8.83
N HIS A 356 -24.25 -21.97 9.71
CA HIS A 356 -23.16 -22.74 10.34
C HIS A 356 -23.66 -24.08 10.87
N LEU A 357 -22.72 -24.99 11.15
CA LEU A 357 -22.96 -26.26 11.81
C LEU A 357 -22.28 -26.26 13.18
N THR A 358 -23.06 -26.36 14.27
CA THR A 358 -22.49 -26.59 15.60
C THR A 358 -21.92 -27.99 15.70
N ARG A 359 -20.61 -28.10 15.93
CA ARG A 359 -19.85 -29.37 15.94
C ARG A 359 -18.84 -29.43 17.08
N ASP A 360 -19.21 -28.87 18.24
CA ASP A 360 -18.27 -28.63 19.33
C ASP A 360 -17.52 -29.88 19.79
N ALA A 361 -18.23 -30.98 20.06
CA ALA A 361 -17.61 -32.25 20.45
C ALA A 361 -16.72 -32.84 19.35
N GLY A 362 -17.11 -32.72 18.07
CA GLY A 362 -16.36 -33.25 16.93
C GLY A 362 -15.06 -32.50 16.70
N LEU A 363 -15.13 -31.17 16.70
CA LEU A 363 -13.97 -30.29 16.55
C LEU A 363 -13.02 -30.38 17.75
N ARG A 364 -13.52 -30.50 18.98
CA ARG A 364 -12.67 -30.77 20.16
C ARG A 364 -11.95 -32.11 20.07
N SER A 365 -12.61 -33.13 19.52
CA SER A 365 -11.99 -34.45 19.31
C SER A 365 -10.92 -34.38 18.22
N ALA A 366 -11.19 -33.68 17.11
CA ALA A 366 -10.22 -33.43 16.05
C ALA A 366 -9.01 -32.63 16.57
N LEU A 367 -9.24 -31.62 17.40
CA LEU A 367 -8.19 -30.85 18.06
C LEU A 367 -7.29 -31.75 18.91
N ALA A 368 -7.88 -32.58 19.79
CA ALA A 368 -7.15 -33.48 20.66
C ALA A 368 -6.34 -34.55 19.89
N ALA A 369 -6.90 -35.09 18.80
CA ALA A 369 -6.25 -36.14 18.01
C ALA A 369 -5.03 -35.64 17.22
N ASN A 370 -5.01 -34.35 16.87
CA ASN A 370 -3.98 -33.76 16.00
C ASN A 370 -2.96 -32.90 16.77
N LYS A 371 -3.26 -32.55 18.04
CA LYS A 371 -2.42 -31.65 18.86
C LYS A 371 -0.98 -32.16 19.01
N ASP A 372 -0.81 -33.45 19.31
CA ASP A 372 0.51 -34.03 19.59
C ASP A 372 1.34 -34.23 18.31
N GLU A 373 0.68 -34.33 17.14
CA GLU A 373 1.35 -34.48 15.85
C GLU A 373 1.91 -33.15 15.34
N PHE A 374 1.16 -32.06 15.53
CA PHE A 374 1.53 -30.73 15.04
C PHE A 374 2.35 -29.90 16.03
N CYS A 375 2.15 -30.11 17.34
CA CYS A 375 2.96 -29.45 18.36
C CYS A 375 4.27 -30.22 18.60
N LYS A 376 5.23 -30.10 17.68
CA LYS A 376 6.60 -30.54 17.95
C LYS A 376 7.33 -29.45 18.73
N THR A 377 7.73 -29.78 19.94
CA THR A 377 8.59 -28.93 20.76
C THR A 377 9.94 -28.81 20.03
N GLU A 378 10.29 -27.63 19.53
CA GLU A 378 11.70 -27.28 19.30
C GLU A 378 12.37 -27.14 20.67
N SER A 379 12.68 -28.29 21.27
CA SER A 379 13.43 -28.47 22.49
C SER A 379 14.08 -29.85 22.41
N ASP A 380 14.88 -30.08 21.37
CA ASP A 380 15.90 -31.13 21.37
C ASP A 380 16.94 -30.77 20.29
N ALA A 381 17.72 -29.74 20.58
CA ALA A 381 19.07 -29.66 20.03
C ALA A 381 19.97 -30.52 20.93
N PRO A 382 20.76 -31.44 20.35
CA PRO A 382 21.55 -32.39 21.13
C PRO A 382 22.81 -31.70 21.63
N GLU A 383 22.95 -31.50 22.93
CA GLU A 383 24.28 -31.39 23.53
C GLU A 383 24.84 -32.82 23.66
N THR A 384 25.55 -33.25 22.62
CA THR A 384 26.43 -34.41 22.69
C THR A 384 27.69 -34.06 23.45
N SER A 385 27.83 -34.73 24.60
CA SER A 385 29.02 -35.43 25.11
C SER A 385 30.28 -34.62 25.46
N GLU A 386 30.56 -34.58 26.75
CA GLU A 386 31.85 -35.09 27.26
C GLU A 386 31.56 -36.17 28.32
N GLU A 387 32.02 -37.39 28.03
CA GLU A 387 32.10 -38.54 28.93
C GLU A 387 33.22 -38.35 29.96
N GLU A 388 33.00 -38.77 31.21
CA GLU A 388 33.85 -39.79 31.84
C GLU A 388 33.20 -40.38 33.12
N GLU A 389 33.50 -41.66 33.34
CA GLU A 389 32.78 -42.70 34.09
C GLU A 389 33.07 -42.79 35.61
N GLU A 390 32.14 -43.47 36.31
CA GLU A 390 32.30 -44.44 37.44
C GLU A 390 32.94 -43.99 38.79
N ALA A 391 32.54 -44.46 39.99
CA ALA A 391 31.47 -45.32 40.51
C ALA A 391 31.47 -45.33 42.07
N VAL A 392 30.44 -45.97 42.66
CA VAL A 392 30.31 -46.63 44.00
C VAL A 392 30.35 -45.73 45.27
N GLU A 393 29.55 -45.84 46.35
CA GLU A 393 28.80 -46.93 47.02
C GLU A 393 27.60 -46.36 47.84
N ALA A 394 26.55 -47.19 48.03
CA ALA A 394 25.62 -47.14 49.18
C ALA A 394 26.03 -48.28 50.18
N PRO A 395 25.42 -48.50 51.36
CA PRO A 395 24.21 -47.89 51.98
C PRO A 395 24.36 -47.61 53.51
N ASP A 396 23.35 -47.02 54.18
CA ASP A 396 22.67 -47.69 55.32
C ASP A 396 21.42 -46.95 55.85
N ALA A 397 20.57 -47.76 56.48
CA ALA A 397 19.15 -47.57 56.81
C ALA A 397 18.80 -46.69 58.03
N THR A 398 17.53 -46.25 58.12
CA THR A 398 16.52 -46.73 59.10
C THR A 398 15.37 -45.72 59.31
N THR A 399 14.17 -46.29 59.44
CA THR A 399 12.79 -45.81 59.52
C THR A 399 12.41 -44.89 60.73
N PRO A 400 11.17 -44.31 60.71
CA PRO A 400 10.71 -43.16 61.53
C PRO A 400 9.95 -43.59 62.81
N PRO A 401 9.29 -42.68 63.56
CA PRO A 401 7.82 -42.56 63.42
C PRO A 401 7.11 -41.24 63.81
N SER A 402 5.83 -41.20 63.43
CA SER A 402 4.61 -40.64 64.06
C SER A 402 4.31 -39.13 64.12
N MET A 403 3.32 -38.76 63.28
CA MET A 403 2.12 -37.91 63.51
C MET A 403 1.52 -37.92 64.95
N PRO A 404 0.45 -37.15 65.27
CA PRO A 404 0.02 -35.76 64.96
C PRO A 404 -0.57 -35.12 66.28
N PRO A 405 -1.63 -34.25 66.37
CA PRO A 405 -2.39 -33.44 65.39
C PRO A 405 -2.83 -32.01 65.86
N SER A 406 -3.58 -31.35 64.97
CA SER A 406 -4.86 -30.63 65.24
C SER A 406 -4.89 -29.18 65.76
N LYS A 407 -5.51 -28.35 64.90
CA LYS A 407 -6.80 -27.63 65.09
C LYS A 407 -6.82 -26.14 65.47
N LEU A 408 -7.68 -25.47 64.68
CA LEU A 408 -8.65 -24.40 64.98
C LEU A 408 -8.17 -22.95 65.21
N GLN A 409 -8.46 -22.11 64.20
CA GLN A 409 -9.45 -21.02 64.18
C GLN A 409 -9.78 -20.22 65.46
N GLY A 410 -9.84 -18.89 65.26
CA GLY A 410 -10.61 -17.91 66.02
C GLY A 410 -9.72 -16.82 66.63
N ALA A 411 -9.57 -15.65 66.01
CA ALA A 411 -10.48 -14.50 65.98
C ALA A 411 -10.17 -13.45 67.07
N LEU A 412 -10.26 -12.17 66.67
CA LEU A 412 -10.38 -10.94 67.47
C LEU A 412 -9.10 -10.38 68.11
N ASP A 413 -8.65 -9.19 67.67
CA ASP A 413 -9.04 -7.91 68.27
C ASP A 413 -8.21 -6.71 67.76
N GLY A 414 -8.91 -5.60 67.48
CA GLY A 414 -8.52 -4.20 67.72
C GLY A 414 -7.28 -3.62 67.03
N PHE A 415 -7.46 -2.76 66.02
CA PHE A 415 -7.74 -1.32 66.13
C PHE A 415 -7.89 -0.69 64.74
#